data_AF-A0A961MW70-F1
#
_entry.id   AF-A0A961MW70-F1
#
_cell.length_a   1.000
_cell.length_b   1.000
_cell.length_c   1.000
_cell.angle_alpha   90.00
_cell.angle_beta   90.00
_cell.angle_gamma   90.00
#
_symmetry.space_group_name_H-M   'P 1'
#
loop_
_entity.id
_entity.type
_entity.pdbx_description
1 polymer ?
#
loop_
_entity_poly.entity_id
_entity_poly.type
_entity_poly.pdbx_seq_one_letter_code
_entity_poly.pdbx_strand_id
1 'polypeptide(L)'
;MPLLSPADELAMIRAQISGLRTREQDLRNALIDAPDAARYGRWAHAEVVTRTVRVFDHRLLPQSLRDDPCYWRERSVIEVRCLPTEPGGLAKWVTPSSARAGAGRRGEGGALTRM
;
A
#
# COMPACT_ATOMS: atom_id res chain seq x y z
N MET A 1 11.37 -27.31 -8.43
CA MET A 1 10.15 -27.21 -9.26
C MET A 1 9.10 -26.52 -8.41
N PRO A 2 8.58 -25.34 -8.81
CA PRO A 2 7.55 -24.66 -8.04
C PRO A 2 6.30 -25.56 -7.98
N LEU A 3 5.67 -25.61 -6.80
CA LEU A 3 4.48 -26.43 -6.52
C LEU A 3 3.19 -25.78 -7.08
N LEU A 4 3.27 -24.57 -7.64
CA LEU A 4 2.15 -23.79 -8.21
C LEU A 4 2.44 -23.40 -9.66
N SER A 5 1.39 -23.13 -10.44
CA SER A 5 1.55 -22.53 -11.76
C SER A 5 2.12 -21.10 -11.63
N PRO A 6 2.90 -20.60 -12.60
CA PRO A 6 3.39 -19.23 -12.58
C PRO A 6 2.28 -18.17 -12.48
N ALA A 7 1.08 -18.47 -12.99
CA ALA A 7 -0.08 -17.59 -12.91
C ALA A 7 -0.60 -17.49 -11.47
N ASP A 8 -0.68 -18.62 -10.76
CA ASP A 8 -1.13 -18.67 -9.36
C ASP A 8 -0.12 -17.99 -8.43
N GLU A 9 1.17 -18.27 -8.63
CA GLU A 9 2.25 -17.65 -7.85
C GLU A 9 2.24 -16.12 -8.02
N LEU A 10 2.13 -15.63 -9.27
CA LEU A 10 2.04 -14.21 -9.54
C LEU A 10 0.79 -13.57 -8.92
N ALA A 11 -0.36 -14.26 -8.96
CA ALA A 11 -1.59 -13.77 -8.36
C ALA A 11 -1.46 -13.65 -6.82
N MET A 12 -0.84 -14.64 -6.17
CA MET A 12 -0.56 -14.61 -4.73
C MET A 12 0.38 -13.47 -4.34
N ILE A 13 1.49 -13.29 -5.06
CA ILE A 13 2.44 -12.20 -4.80
C ILE A 13 1.76 -10.84 -4.97
N ARG A 14 0.94 -10.66 -6.01
CA ARG A 14 0.20 -9.40 -6.23
C ARG A 14 -0.81 -9.13 -5.12
N ALA A 15 -1.50 -10.15 -4.62
CA ALA A 15 -2.40 -10.01 -3.49
C ALA A 15 -1.65 -9.55 -2.22
N GLN A 16 -0.49 -10.15 -1.95
CA GLN A 16 0.36 -9.76 -0.82
C GLN A 16 0.89 -8.32 -0.97
N ILE A 17 1.37 -7.94 -2.16
CA ILE A 17 1.82 -6.57 -2.45
C ILE A 17 0.67 -5.59 -2.26
N SER A 18 -0.52 -5.92 -2.74
CA SER A 18 -1.70 -5.07 -2.57
C SER A 18 -2.01 -4.83 -1.09
N GLY A 19 -2.05 -5.90 -0.28
CA GLY A 19 -2.27 -5.78 1.16
C GLY A 19 -1.19 -4.95 1.87
N LEU A 20 0.08 -5.15 1.52
CA LEU A 20 1.19 -4.36 2.06
C LEU A 20 1.09 -2.89 1.66
N ARG A 21 0.74 -2.59 0.40
CA ARG A 21 0.54 -1.21 -0.08
C ARG A 21 -0.61 -0.52 0.62
N THR A 22 -1.73 -1.21 0.86
CA THR A 22 -2.84 -0.65 1.64
C THR A 22 -2.35 -0.29 3.05
N ARG A 23 -1.67 -1.22 3.73
CA ARG A 23 -1.16 -0.96 5.07
C ARG A 23 -0.13 0.17 5.11
N GLU A 24 0.74 0.22 4.11
CA GLU A 24 1.73 1.28 3.95
C GLU A 24 1.07 2.64 3.75
N GLN A 25 0.01 2.71 2.93
CA GLN A 25 -0.77 3.92 2.73
C GLN A 25 -1.45 4.39 4.02
N ASP A 26 -2.03 3.47 4.80
CA ASP A 26 -2.65 3.80 6.09
C ASP A 26 -1.63 4.41 7.06
N LEU A 27 -0.44 3.82 7.14
CA LEU A 27 0.64 4.33 7.99
C LEU A 27 1.15 5.69 7.50
N ARG A 28 1.28 5.89 6.19
CA ARG A 28 1.65 7.19 5.62
C ARG A 28 0.64 8.27 5.96
N ASN A 29 -0.63 8.01 5.75
CA ASN A 29 -1.70 8.96 6.07
C ASN A 29 -1.68 9.31 7.56
N ALA A 30 -1.57 8.29 8.42
CA ALA A 30 -1.46 8.50 9.86
C ALA A 30 -0.24 9.38 10.24
N LEU A 31 0.91 9.23 9.57
CA LEU A 31 2.10 10.03 9.84
C LEU A 31 2.00 11.47 9.32
N ILE A 32 1.29 11.69 8.22
CA ILE A 32 0.99 13.02 7.68
C ILE A 32 0.11 13.80 8.67
N ASP A 33 -0.93 13.15 9.19
CA ASP A 33 -1.89 13.77 10.13
C ASP A 33 -1.36 13.85 11.57
N ALA A 34 -0.33 13.08 11.90
CA ALA A 34 0.23 13.02 13.25
C ALA A 34 1.08 14.25 13.63
N PRO A 35 1.08 14.65 14.92
CA PRO A 35 2.04 15.62 15.45
C PRO A 35 3.49 15.14 15.31
N ASP A 36 4.44 16.08 15.20
CA ASP A 36 5.86 15.78 14.96
C ASP A 36 6.46 14.77 15.96
N ALA A 37 6.07 14.84 17.24
CA ALA A 37 6.56 13.91 18.27
C ALA A 37 6.20 12.44 17.98
N ALA A 38 5.08 12.17 17.33
CA ALA A 38 4.63 10.83 16.96
C ALA A 38 5.33 10.27 15.71
N ARG A 39 6.16 11.08 15.04
CA ARG A 39 6.96 10.65 13.89
C ARG A 39 8.28 9.99 14.27
N TYR A 40 8.65 9.98 15.56
CA TYR A 40 9.83 9.33 16.08
C TYR A 40 9.50 7.96 16.66
N GLY A 41 10.06 6.91 16.07
CA GLY A 41 10.01 5.54 16.57
C GLY A 41 11.33 5.11 17.21
N ARG A 42 11.33 3.91 17.77
CA ARG A 42 12.51 3.32 18.43
C ARG A 42 13.72 3.13 17.49
N TRP A 43 13.47 2.92 16.20
CA TRP A 43 14.51 2.62 15.21
C TRP A 43 14.47 3.51 13.96
N ALA A 44 13.45 4.34 13.80
CA ALA A 44 13.24 5.15 12.61
C ALA A 44 12.50 6.45 12.96
N HIS A 45 12.71 7.49 12.15
CA HIS A 45 11.96 8.74 12.20
C HIS A 45 11.37 9.04 10.82
N ALA A 46 10.14 9.52 10.78
CA ALA A 46 9.43 9.87 9.56
C ALA A 46 9.44 11.40 9.32
N GLU A 47 9.97 11.82 8.17
CA GLU A 47 9.93 13.22 7.75
C GLU A 47 8.81 13.45 6.73
N VAL A 48 8.00 14.48 6.94
CA VAL A 48 6.92 14.87 6.01
C VAL A 48 7.37 16.11 5.26
N VAL A 49 7.70 15.94 3.98
CA VAL A 49 8.18 17.02 3.10
C VAL A 49 7.13 17.35 2.05
N THR A 50 6.71 18.62 2.00
CA THR A 50 5.86 19.12 0.91
C THR A 50 6.74 19.60 -0.23
N ARG A 51 6.62 18.98 -1.41
CA ARG A 51 7.30 19.41 -2.63
C ARG A 51 6.30 19.87 -3.68
N THR A 52 6.42 21.11 -4.11
CA THR A 52 5.70 21.61 -5.28
C THR A 52 6.45 21.20 -6.55
N VAL A 53 5.76 20.51 -7.46
CA VAL A 53 6.31 20.13 -8.77
C VAL A 53 5.46 20.72 -9.87
N ARG A 54 6.09 21.17 -10.95
CA ARG A 54 5.39 21.61 -12.16
C ARG A 54 5.05 20.38 -12.98
N VAL A 55 3.76 20.13 -13.18
CA VAL A 55 3.27 19.05 -14.03
C VAL A 55 2.81 19.64 -15.36
N PHE A 56 3.26 19.06 -16.47
CA PHE A 56 2.77 19.41 -17.79
C PHE A 56 1.38 18.81 -17.99
N ASP A 57 0.35 19.65 -18.05
CA ASP A 57 -1.02 19.23 -18.32
C ASP A 57 -1.32 19.35 -19.82
N HIS A 58 -1.30 18.22 -20.53
CA HIS A 58 -1.60 18.17 -21.96
C HIS A 58 -3.03 18.61 -22.29
N ARG A 59 -3.96 18.64 -21.31
CA ARG A 59 -5.36 19.03 -21.53
C ARG A 59 -5.52 20.53 -21.76
N LEU A 60 -4.55 21.31 -21.29
CA LEU A 60 -4.49 22.75 -21.50
C LEU A 60 -3.90 23.13 -22.87
N LEU A 61 -3.45 22.15 -23.65
CA LEU A 61 -2.98 22.40 -25.00
C LEU A 61 -4.14 22.77 -25.94
N PRO A 62 -3.90 23.65 -26.93
CA PRO A 62 -4.82 23.86 -28.03
C PRO A 62 -5.26 22.55 -28.67
N GLN A 63 -6.52 22.48 -29.09
CA GLN A 63 -7.07 21.28 -29.74
C GLN A 63 -6.26 20.90 -30.99
N SER A 64 -5.76 21.88 -31.74
CA SER A 64 -4.89 21.67 -32.91
C SER A 64 -3.63 20.88 -32.60
N LEU A 65 -3.00 21.04 -31.42
CA LEU A 65 -1.81 20.26 -31.05
C LEU A 65 -2.16 18.89 -30.47
N ARG A 66 -3.32 18.77 -29.82
CA ARG A 66 -3.79 17.49 -29.27
C ARG A 66 -4.24 16.53 -30.36
N ASP A 67 -4.82 17.03 -31.44
CA ASP A 67 -5.35 16.18 -32.50
C ASP A 67 -4.33 15.95 -33.63
N ASP A 68 -3.20 16.68 -33.61
CA ASP A 68 -2.14 16.54 -34.61
C ASP A 68 -1.34 15.24 -34.40
N PRO A 69 -1.43 14.27 -35.32
CA PRO A 69 -0.77 12.96 -35.19
C PRO A 69 0.75 13.03 -35.09
N CYS A 70 1.40 14.14 -35.52
CA CYS A 70 2.85 14.26 -35.43
C CYS A 70 3.37 14.35 -33.99
N TYR A 71 2.50 14.68 -33.03
CA TYR A 71 2.81 14.69 -31.60
C TYR A 71 2.42 13.39 -30.88
N TRP A 72 1.90 12.38 -31.60
CA TRP A 72 1.53 11.09 -31.03
C TRP A 72 2.54 10.01 -31.39
N ARG A 73 2.77 9.10 -30.44
CA ARG A 73 3.57 7.89 -30.64
C ARG A 73 2.81 6.69 -30.13
N GLU A 74 2.66 5.69 -31.00
CA GLU A 74 2.15 4.40 -30.59
C GLU A 74 3.23 3.62 -29.82
N ARG A 75 2.84 3.07 -28.67
CA ARG A 75 3.67 2.18 -27.86
C ARG A 75 2.83 1.03 -27.35
N SER A 76 3.22 -0.18 -27.70
CA SER A 76 2.62 -1.40 -27.14
C SER A 76 3.12 -1.63 -25.72
N VAL A 77 2.19 -1.78 -24.78
CA VAL A 77 2.48 -2.16 -23.39
C VAL A 77 1.88 -3.55 -23.17
N ILE A 78 2.74 -4.52 -22.83
CA ILE A 78 2.30 -5.87 -22.49
C ILE A 78 1.97 -5.88 -21.00
N GLU A 79 0.70 -6.08 -20.69
CA GLU A 79 0.19 -6.17 -19.33
C GLU A 79 -0.21 -7.61 -19.02
N VAL A 80 0.41 -8.22 -18.00
CA VAL A 80 -0.03 -9.53 -17.49
C VAL A 80 -1.14 -9.29 -16.47
N ARG A 81 -2.34 -9.79 -16.72
CA ARG A 81 -3.48 -9.73 -15.79
C ARG A 81 -3.75 -11.11 -15.19
N CYS A 82 -3.93 -11.15 -13.87
CA CYS A 82 -4.31 -12.37 -13.17
C CYS A 82 -5.81 -12.27 -12.88
N LEU A 83 -6.63 -13.04 -13.61
CA LEU A 83 -8.07 -13.11 -13.40
C LEU A 83 -8.40 -14.41 -12.67
N PRO A 84 -9.30 -14.40 -11.67
CA PRO A 84 -9.72 -15.64 -11.01
C PRO A 84 -10.51 -16.50 -11.99
N THR A 85 -10.08 -17.74 -12.20
CA THR A 85 -10.81 -18.73 -13.01
C THR A 85 -12.01 -19.30 -12.24
N GLU A 86 -11.92 -19.33 -10.90
CA GLU A 86 -13.01 -19.76 -10.00
C GLU A 86 -13.26 -18.70 -8.92
N PRO A 87 -14.53 -18.39 -8.60
CA PRO A 87 -14.86 -17.49 -7.50
C PRO A 87 -14.41 -18.11 -6.16
N GLY A 88 -13.45 -17.46 -5.48
CA GLY A 88 -12.94 -17.87 -4.16
C GLY A 88 -11.56 -18.54 -4.14
N GLY A 89 -10.95 -18.83 -5.30
CA GLY A 89 -9.67 -19.55 -5.38
C GLY A 89 -8.47 -18.87 -4.71
N LEU A 90 -8.44 -17.53 -4.67
CA LEU A 90 -7.38 -16.75 -4.01
C LEU A 90 -7.64 -16.51 -2.51
N ALA A 91 -8.90 -16.56 -2.07
CA ALA A 91 -9.27 -16.28 -0.68
C ALA A 91 -8.69 -17.31 0.31
N LYS A 92 -8.48 -18.56 -0.15
CA LYS A 92 -7.90 -19.64 0.67
C LYS A 92 -6.40 -19.46 0.99
N TRP A 93 -5.71 -18.57 0.26
CA TRP A 93 -4.27 -18.34 0.41
C TRP A 93 -3.92 -16.97 1.01
N VAL A 94 -4.87 -16.02 0.99
CA VAL A 94 -4.75 -14.72 1.66
C VAL A 94 -5.21 -14.90 3.12
N THR A 95 -4.50 -15.71 3.90
CA THR A 95 -4.61 -15.66 5.35
C THR A 95 -3.82 -14.44 5.83
N PRO A 96 -4.42 -13.49 6.55
CA PRO A 96 -3.63 -12.48 7.23
C PRO A 96 -2.82 -13.16 8.34
N SER A 97 -1.53 -13.37 8.08
CA SER A 97 -0.55 -13.67 9.12
C SER A 97 -0.38 -12.43 10.00
N SER A 98 -1.32 -12.18 10.91
CA SER A 98 -1.11 -11.40 12.13
C SER A 98 -2.27 -11.53 13.11
N ALA A 99 -2.60 -12.75 13.53
CA ALA A 99 -3.15 -12.94 14.87
C ALA A 99 -2.02 -12.68 15.88
N ARG A 100 -1.66 -11.41 16.11
CA ARG A 100 -0.82 -11.03 17.25
C ARG A 100 -1.71 -11.04 18.48
N ALA A 101 -1.75 -12.20 19.14
CA ALA A 101 -2.33 -12.39 20.45
C ALA A 101 -1.70 -11.40 21.45
N GLY A 102 -2.39 -10.29 21.70
CA GLY A 102 -2.10 -9.37 22.80
C GLY A 102 -2.67 -9.90 24.10
N ALA A 103 -2.15 -11.01 24.61
CA ALA A 103 -2.40 -11.44 25.99
C ALA A 103 -1.38 -10.76 26.93
N GLY A 104 -1.55 -9.46 27.13
CA GLY A 104 -0.76 -8.64 28.05
C GLY A 104 -1.45 -8.51 29.40
N ARG A 105 -0.97 -9.31 30.36
CA ARG A 105 -1.26 -9.33 31.80
C ARG A 105 -1.75 -8.00 32.40
N ARG A 106 -2.96 -8.01 32.97
CA ARG A 106 -3.44 -7.05 33.96
C ARG A 106 -2.85 -7.44 35.32
N GLY A 107 -1.78 -6.78 35.74
CA GLY A 107 -1.28 -6.83 37.11
C GLY A 107 -1.95 -5.75 37.92
N GLU A 108 -2.96 -6.12 38.72
CA GLU A 108 -3.46 -5.27 39.81
C GLU A 108 -2.57 -5.50 41.04
N GLY A 109 -1.57 -4.62 41.20
CA GLY A 109 -0.83 -4.44 42.44
C GLY A 109 -1.39 -3.20 43.15
N GLY A 110 -1.88 -3.39 44.37
CA GLY A 110 -2.56 -2.35 45.13
C GLY A 110 -1.68 -1.39 45.94
N ALA A 111 -2.41 -0.61 46.73
CA ALA A 111 -2.03 0.20 47.88
C ALA A 111 -1.49 1.63 47.65
N LEU A 112 -2.24 2.60 48.19
CA LEU A 112 -1.79 3.64 49.15
C LEU A 112 -3.03 4.43 49.62
N THR A 113 -3.61 4.09 50.77
CA THR A 113 -3.40 4.71 52.09
C THR A 113 -4.06 6.08 52.25
N ARG A 114 -5.22 6.09 52.92
CA ARG A 114 -5.79 7.25 53.63
C ARG A 114 -5.25 7.25 55.06
N MET A 115 -4.64 8.35 55.48
CA MET A 115 -4.78 8.95 56.82
C MET A 115 -4.49 10.45 56.70
#